data_AF-A0A945KG79-F1
#
_entry.id   AF-A0A945KG79-F1
#
_cell.length_a   1.000
_cell.length_b   1.000
_cell.length_c   1.000
_cell.angle_alpha   90.00
_cell.angle_beta   90.00
_cell.angle_gamma   90.00
#
_symmetry.space_group_name_H-M   'P 1'
#
loop_
_entity.id
_entity.type
_entity.pdbx_description
1 polymer ?
#
loop_
_entity_poly.entity_id
_entity_poly.type
_entity_poly.pdbx_seq_one_letter_code
_entity_poly.pdbx_strand_id
1 'polypeptide(L)'
;MKNLTLPLTLLVLVGLTAPMSAQYSTLAAETFEYTAGPLGDHAGGTGWSSDWWSGVTLDDAVVASPGLDMVGNKATTNLEHVGSYRTLDTSAFPGLTVNDKYGKDNTTIWIAFDCVRESISDDFYGGLSLFEQWGGERLFIGSPYGQDWWGVDLSFVLTPTWVPNTDCGLQARLVVRIDFLPGDDRVRMWV
;
A
#
# COMPACT_ATOMS: atom_id res chain seq x y z
N MET A 1 -45.65 54.74 35.40
CA MET A 1 -45.03 53.39 35.55
C MET A 1 -44.55 52.98 34.17
N LYS A 2 -43.24 52.68 34.02
CA LYS A 2 -42.56 52.48 32.73
C LYS A 2 -42.73 51.02 32.28
N ASN A 3 -43.23 50.81 31.07
CA ASN A 3 -43.33 49.49 30.45
C ASN A 3 -41.93 49.06 29.97
N LEU A 4 -41.43 47.95 30.53
CA LEU A 4 -40.15 47.37 30.19
C LEU A 4 -40.35 46.38 29.02
N THR A 5 -39.85 46.71 27.85
CA THR A 5 -39.77 45.80 26.70
C THR A 5 -38.53 44.91 26.85
N LEU A 6 -38.73 43.59 26.99
CA LEU A 6 -37.63 42.62 26.91
C LEU A 6 -37.24 42.37 25.44
N PRO A 7 -35.95 42.43 25.07
CA PRO A 7 -35.50 41.93 23.79
C PRO A 7 -35.37 40.40 23.82
N LEU A 8 -35.95 39.75 22.81
CA LEU A 8 -35.83 38.31 22.56
C LEU A 8 -34.47 38.04 21.93
N THR A 9 -33.50 37.56 22.71
CA THR A 9 -32.18 37.17 22.21
C THR A 9 -32.29 35.85 21.45
N LEU A 10 -32.08 35.90 20.14
CA LEU A 10 -31.98 34.72 19.27
C LEU A 10 -30.64 34.02 19.55
N LEU A 11 -30.69 32.87 20.25
CA LEU A 11 -29.52 32.03 20.48
C LEU A 11 -29.21 31.27 19.18
N VAL A 12 -28.20 31.72 18.43
CA VAL A 12 -27.68 30.98 17.27
C VAL A 12 -26.95 29.75 17.80
N LEU A 13 -27.59 28.58 17.71
CA LEU A 13 -26.93 27.29 17.89
C LEU A 13 -25.97 27.10 16.70
N VAL A 14 -24.73 27.54 16.84
CA VAL A 14 -23.65 27.06 15.96
C VAL A 14 -23.44 25.60 16.34
N GLY A 15 -24.13 24.71 15.64
CA GLY A 15 -23.90 23.28 15.74
C GLY A 15 -22.43 23.02 15.38
N LEU A 16 -21.62 22.74 16.39
CA LEU A 16 -20.30 22.16 16.23
C LEU A 16 -20.51 20.77 15.60
N THR A 17 -20.62 20.70 14.27
CA THR A 17 -20.44 19.44 13.57
C THR A 17 -18.97 19.08 13.75
N ALA A 18 -18.68 18.24 14.74
CA ALA A 18 -17.38 17.63 14.88
C ALA A 18 -17.01 17.06 13.50
N PRO A 19 -15.81 17.35 12.97
CA PRO A 19 -15.38 16.73 11.73
C PRO A 19 -15.44 15.23 11.97
N MET A 20 -16.29 14.54 11.20
CA MET A 20 -16.28 13.09 11.16
C MET A 20 -14.88 12.71 10.69
N SER A 21 -14.02 12.28 11.62
CA SER A 21 -12.72 11.73 11.27
C SER A 21 -12.99 10.55 10.35
N ALA A 22 -12.37 10.55 9.18
CA ALA A 22 -12.48 9.42 8.28
C ALA A 22 -11.96 8.18 9.01
N GLN A 23 -12.86 7.26 9.35
CA GLN A 23 -12.48 5.98 9.93
C GLN A 23 -11.89 5.14 8.80
N TYR A 24 -10.63 4.79 8.92
CA TYR A 24 -9.99 3.77 8.09
C TYR A 24 -9.85 2.49 8.90
N SER A 25 -9.89 1.35 8.20
CA SER A 25 -9.58 0.04 8.78
C SER A 25 -8.36 -0.51 8.06
N THR A 26 -7.40 -1.03 8.83
CA THR A 26 -6.23 -1.69 8.27
C THR A 26 -6.65 -3.05 7.71
N LEU A 27 -6.50 -3.23 6.40
CA LEU A 27 -6.77 -4.52 5.75
C LEU A 27 -5.69 -5.52 6.07
N ALA A 28 -4.43 -5.08 5.92
CA ALA A 28 -3.25 -5.86 6.27
C ALA A 28 -2.06 -4.96 6.61
N ALA A 29 -1.11 -5.51 7.35
CA ALA A 29 0.12 -4.83 7.73
C ALA A 29 1.26 -5.83 7.86
N GLU A 30 2.48 -5.38 7.59
CA GLU A 30 3.72 -6.12 7.78
C GLU A 30 4.82 -5.17 8.17
N THR A 31 5.54 -5.57 9.21
CA THR A 31 6.60 -4.80 9.86
C THR A 31 7.94 -5.51 9.75
N PHE A 32 7.97 -6.75 9.25
CA PHE A 32 9.16 -7.60 9.14
C PHE A 32 9.90 -7.74 10.48
N GLU A 33 9.15 -7.91 11.57
CA GLU A 33 9.68 -8.20 12.92
C GLU A 33 10.18 -9.65 13.03
N TYR A 34 11.04 -10.05 12.11
CA TYR A 34 11.71 -11.35 12.04
C TYR A 34 13.21 -11.18 12.25
N THR A 35 13.89 -12.29 12.54
CA THR A 35 15.36 -12.32 12.47
C THR A 35 15.80 -12.21 11.00
N ALA A 36 16.96 -11.60 10.74
CA ALA A 36 17.51 -11.55 9.39
C ALA A 36 17.78 -12.96 8.84
N GLY A 37 17.47 -13.19 7.57
CA GLY A 37 17.50 -14.51 6.94
C GLY A 37 16.45 -14.67 5.83
N PRO A 38 16.19 -15.89 5.35
CA PRO A 38 15.14 -16.16 4.35
C PRO A 38 13.78 -15.60 4.76
N LEU A 39 13.02 -15.03 3.83
CA LEU A 39 11.68 -14.49 4.11
C LEU A 39 10.59 -15.58 4.09
N GLY A 40 10.79 -16.66 3.35
CA GLY A 40 9.75 -17.69 3.19
C GLY A 40 9.37 -18.36 4.51
N ASP A 41 8.13 -18.84 4.59
CA ASP A 41 7.48 -19.45 5.76
C ASP A 41 7.28 -18.49 6.96
N HIS A 42 7.63 -17.22 6.84
CA HIS A 42 7.29 -16.23 7.86
C HIS A 42 5.83 -15.76 7.75
N ALA A 43 5.15 -15.73 8.89
CA ALA A 43 3.70 -15.52 9.03
C ALA A 43 3.32 -14.32 9.93
N GLY A 44 4.23 -13.38 10.14
CA GLY A 44 3.98 -12.18 10.95
C GLY A 44 3.11 -11.15 10.25
N GLY A 45 2.99 -9.99 10.89
CA GLY A 45 2.01 -8.98 10.48
C GLY A 45 0.56 -9.41 10.76
N THR A 46 -0.38 -8.78 10.07
CA THR A 46 -1.83 -9.04 10.23
C THR A 46 -2.54 -8.93 8.88
N GLY A 47 -3.67 -9.63 8.71
CA GLY A 47 -4.52 -9.48 7.50
C GLY A 47 -4.05 -10.31 6.30
N TRP A 48 -3.29 -11.38 6.56
CA TRP A 48 -2.77 -12.30 5.55
C TRP A 48 -3.42 -13.67 5.71
N SER A 49 -3.72 -14.34 4.60
CA SER A 49 -4.30 -15.68 4.57
C SER A 49 -3.26 -16.78 4.33
N SER A 50 -2.02 -16.40 4.08
CA SER A 50 -0.89 -17.30 3.88
C SER A 50 0.40 -16.70 4.44
N ASP A 51 1.34 -17.59 4.74
CA ASP A 51 2.74 -17.23 4.99
C ASP A 51 3.38 -16.69 3.70
N TRP A 52 4.57 -16.10 3.84
CA TRP A 52 5.38 -15.71 2.69
C TRP A 52 5.84 -16.93 1.89
N TRP A 53 5.56 -16.92 0.59
CA TRP A 53 6.25 -17.74 -0.38
C TRP A 53 7.41 -16.95 -0.99
N SER A 54 8.59 -17.56 -1.03
CA SER A 54 9.85 -16.91 -1.42
C SER A 54 10.71 -17.90 -2.21
N GLY A 55 10.15 -18.46 -3.27
CA GLY A 55 10.84 -19.49 -4.06
C GLY A 55 10.83 -20.88 -3.44
N VAL A 56 11.49 -21.82 -4.12
CA VAL A 56 11.56 -23.24 -3.70
C VAL A 56 12.45 -23.40 -2.45
N THR A 57 13.49 -22.58 -2.33
CA THR A 57 14.44 -22.57 -1.22
C THR A 57 14.08 -21.57 -0.13
N LEU A 58 12.94 -20.88 -0.27
CA LEU A 58 12.38 -19.90 0.68
C LEU A 58 13.20 -18.61 0.82
N ASP A 59 14.21 -18.40 -0.01
CA ASP A 59 15.17 -17.30 0.07
C ASP A 59 15.24 -16.44 -1.20
N ASP A 60 14.24 -16.45 -2.08
CA ASP A 60 14.19 -15.49 -3.21
C ASP A 60 14.20 -14.03 -2.70
N ALA A 61 13.44 -13.77 -1.64
CA ALA A 61 13.57 -12.60 -0.77
C ALA A 61 14.08 -12.98 0.62
N VAL A 62 14.72 -12.01 1.27
CA VAL A 62 15.29 -12.13 2.61
C VAL A 62 14.88 -10.95 3.50
N VAL A 63 14.82 -11.20 4.80
CA VAL A 63 14.74 -10.20 5.84
C VAL A 63 16.14 -9.65 6.11
N ALA A 64 16.32 -8.33 5.99
CA ALA A 64 17.60 -7.64 6.19
C ALA A 64 17.51 -6.54 7.25
N SER A 65 18.63 -6.28 7.93
CA SER A 65 18.78 -5.26 8.97
C SER A 65 19.88 -4.25 8.58
N PRO A 66 19.75 -2.95 8.91
CA PRO A 66 18.60 -2.33 9.56
C PRO A 66 17.38 -2.27 8.64
N GLY A 67 16.19 -2.16 9.24
CA GLY A 67 14.94 -1.89 8.52
C GLY A 67 14.88 -0.46 7.97
N LEU A 68 13.76 -0.13 7.34
CA LEU A 68 13.48 1.21 6.81
C LEU A 68 12.76 2.10 7.83
N ASP A 69 12.19 1.51 8.88
CA ASP A 69 11.54 2.23 9.98
C ASP A 69 12.13 1.85 11.34
N MET A 70 11.50 2.32 12.42
CA MET A 70 11.93 2.01 13.79
C MET A 70 11.23 0.77 14.38
N VAL A 71 10.45 0.02 13.60
CA VAL A 71 9.62 -1.07 14.11
C VAL A 71 10.29 -2.41 13.88
N GLY A 72 10.59 -2.75 12.62
CA GLY A 72 11.19 -4.05 12.29
C GLY A 72 12.30 -3.95 11.26
N ASN A 73 12.64 -5.09 10.66
CA ASN A 73 13.62 -5.17 9.60
C ASN A 73 12.98 -4.77 8.25
N LYS A 74 13.57 -5.14 7.12
CA LYS A 74 12.98 -4.95 5.79
C LYS A 74 13.01 -6.25 5.00
N ALA A 75 12.10 -6.42 4.05
CA ALA A 75 12.31 -7.35 2.96
C ALA A 75 13.24 -6.73 1.91
N THR A 76 14.18 -7.52 1.41
CA THR A 76 15.00 -7.18 0.24
C THR A 76 15.18 -8.42 -0.64
N THR A 77 15.68 -8.20 -1.85
CA THR A 77 15.86 -9.22 -2.87
C THR A 77 17.16 -9.98 -2.64
N ASN A 78 17.12 -11.31 -2.68
CA ASN A 78 18.32 -12.15 -2.73
C ASN A 78 18.54 -12.75 -4.11
N LEU A 79 17.46 -13.06 -4.84
CA LEU A 79 17.50 -13.47 -6.24
C LEU A 79 16.65 -12.53 -7.12
N GLU A 80 17.19 -12.12 -8.25
CA GLU A 80 16.52 -11.17 -9.17
C GLU A 80 15.48 -11.84 -10.05
N HIS A 81 14.49 -11.06 -10.49
CA HIS A 81 13.40 -11.52 -11.36
C HIS A 81 12.56 -12.68 -10.81
N VAL A 82 12.69 -12.96 -9.52
CA VAL A 82 11.85 -13.92 -8.81
C VAL A 82 11.01 -13.16 -7.78
N GLY A 83 9.70 -13.26 -7.91
CA GLY A 83 8.78 -12.58 -7.00
C GLY A 83 8.61 -13.38 -5.72
N SER A 84 8.46 -12.69 -4.59
CA SER A 84 7.98 -13.28 -3.34
C SER A 84 6.56 -12.80 -3.08
N TYR A 85 5.69 -13.71 -2.66
CA TYR A 85 4.25 -13.46 -2.62
C TYR A 85 3.64 -13.92 -1.31
N ARG A 86 2.53 -13.28 -0.96
CA ARG A 86 1.58 -13.79 0.02
C ARG A 86 0.18 -13.29 -0.31
N THR A 87 -0.83 -13.94 0.23
CA THR A 87 -2.22 -13.61 -0.07
C THR A 87 -2.84 -12.78 1.05
N LEU A 88 -3.56 -11.73 0.68
CA LEU A 88 -4.37 -10.96 1.63
C LEU A 88 -5.55 -11.80 2.12
N ASP A 89 -5.90 -11.68 3.40
CA ASP A 89 -7.17 -12.20 3.90
C ASP A 89 -8.29 -11.21 3.55
N THR A 90 -9.33 -11.71 2.90
CA THR A 90 -10.50 -10.94 2.46
C THR A 90 -11.73 -11.20 3.32
N SER A 91 -11.68 -12.16 4.24
CA SER A 91 -12.82 -12.63 5.03
C SER A 91 -13.36 -11.59 6.01
N ALA A 92 -12.48 -10.73 6.55
CA ALA A 92 -12.85 -9.69 7.51
C ALA A 92 -13.59 -8.50 6.88
N PHE A 93 -13.49 -8.32 5.55
CA PHE A 93 -13.99 -7.13 4.85
C PHE A 93 -14.82 -7.47 3.61
N PRO A 94 -15.90 -8.28 3.74
CA PRO A 94 -16.73 -8.71 2.60
C PRO A 94 -17.43 -7.54 1.88
N GLY A 95 -17.53 -6.38 2.53
CA GLY A 95 -18.04 -5.16 1.92
C GLY A 95 -17.13 -4.55 0.85
N LEU A 96 -15.84 -4.91 0.84
CA LEU A 96 -14.81 -4.36 -0.06
C LEU A 96 -14.42 -5.32 -1.20
N THR A 97 -15.05 -6.50 -1.24
CA THR A 97 -14.58 -7.60 -2.07
C THR A 97 -15.57 -8.00 -3.16
N VAL A 98 -15.02 -8.57 -4.23
CA VAL A 98 -15.73 -9.21 -5.34
C VAL A 98 -14.90 -10.40 -5.79
N ASN A 99 -15.52 -11.58 -5.94
CA ASN A 99 -14.83 -12.83 -6.27
C ASN A 99 -13.62 -13.11 -5.37
N ASP A 100 -13.81 -12.96 -4.05
CA ASP A 100 -12.80 -13.17 -3.01
C ASP A 100 -11.53 -12.30 -3.09
N LYS A 101 -11.58 -11.22 -3.88
CA LYS A 101 -10.51 -10.23 -4.02
C LYS A 101 -11.00 -8.86 -3.57
N TYR A 102 -10.08 -8.05 -3.05
CA TYR A 102 -10.33 -6.62 -2.87
C TYR A 102 -10.49 -5.93 -4.22
N GLY A 103 -11.39 -4.95 -4.28
CA GLY A 103 -11.60 -4.15 -5.49
C GLY A 103 -13.04 -4.03 -5.94
N LYS A 104 -13.99 -4.07 -5.00
CA LYS A 104 -15.40 -3.86 -5.31
C LYS A 104 -15.64 -2.41 -5.75
N ASP A 105 -16.44 -2.21 -6.79
CA ASP A 105 -16.86 -0.88 -7.27
C ASP A 105 -17.38 0.02 -6.13
N ASN A 106 -17.07 1.31 -6.25
CA ASN A 106 -17.38 2.37 -5.30
C ASN A 106 -16.69 2.19 -3.94
N THR A 107 -15.53 1.54 -3.91
CA THR A 107 -14.68 1.45 -2.72
C THR A 107 -13.32 2.10 -2.97
N THR A 108 -12.63 2.39 -1.88
CA THR A 108 -11.28 2.98 -1.94
C THR A 108 -10.36 2.18 -1.05
N ILE A 109 -9.19 1.83 -1.57
CA ILE A 109 -8.10 1.24 -0.80
C ILE A 109 -6.90 2.17 -0.82
N TRP A 110 -6.22 2.23 0.32
CA TRP A 110 -4.95 2.92 0.48
C TRP A 110 -3.87 1.91 0.78
N ILE A 111 -2.73 2.07 0.12
CA ILE A 111 -1.52 1.27 0.33
C ILE A 111 -0.41 2.26 0.70
N ALA A 112 0.32 1.97 1.76
CA ALA A 112 1.48 2.78 2.15
C ALA A 112 2.61 1.90 2.65
N PHE A 113 3.82 2.15 2.17
CA PHE A 113 5.02 1.44 2.61
C PHE A 113 6.26 2.31 2.42
N ASP A 114 7.27 2.09 3.26
CA ASP A 114 8.59 2.70 3.12
C ASP A 114 9.43 1.84 2.17
N CYS A 115 10.12 2.47 1.22
CA CYS A 115 10.87 1.77 0.17
C CYS A 115 12.11 2.55 -0.23
N VAL A 116 13.12 1.82 -0.67
CA VAL A 116 14.30 2.33 -1.37
C VAL A 116 14.69 1.28 -2.41
N ARG A 117 15.00 1.70 -3.64
CA ARG A 117 15.66 0.82 -4.62
C ARG A 117 17.15 0.85 -4.28
N GLU A 118 17.57 -0.12 -3.46
CA GLU A 118 18.98 -0.29 -3.14
C GLU A 118 19.76 -0.57 -4.42
N SER A 119 21.01 -0.08 -4.49
CA SER A 119 21.87 -0.37 -5.62
C SER A 119 22.45 -1.79 -5.51
N ILE A 120 21.71 -2.78 -5.98
CA ILE A 120 22.05 -4.21 -6.00
C ILE A 120 21.79 -4.77 -7.40
N SER A 121 22.83 -5.40 -7.97
CA SER A 121 22.82 -6.04 -9.28
C SER A 121 22.08 -5.19 -10.33
N ASP A 122 21.10 -5.66 -11.08
CA ASP A 122 20.66 -4.99 -12.30
C ASP A 122 19.95 -3.62 -12.07
N ASP A 123 19.55 -3.32 -10.83
CA ASP A 123 18.95 -2.06 -10.38
C ASP A 123 17.83 -1.53 -11.26
N PHE A 124 17.14 -2.40 -12.01
CA PHE A 124 16.20 -1.92 -13.03
C PHE A 124 14.82 -1.58 -12.45
N TYR A 125 14.41 -2.22 -11.36
CA TYR A 125 13.11 -2.00 -10.73
C TYR A 125 13.08 -2.49 -9.27
N GLY A 126 12.08 -2.04 -8.51
CA GLY A 126 11.86 -2.50 -7.15
C GLY A 126 10.59 -1.91 -6.55
N GLY A 127 9.81 -2.72 -5.82
CA GLY A 127 8.53 -2.28 -5.31
C GLY A 127 7.57 -3.40 -4.92
N LEU A 128 6.28 -3.03 -4.86
CA LEU A 128 5.16 -3.90 -4.53
C LEU A 128 4.35 -4.21 -5.80
N SER A 129 4.14 -5.50 -6.05
CA SER A 129 3.28 -6.00 -7.13
C SER A 129 1.93 -6.43 -6.59
N LEU A 130 0.84 -5.83 -7.09
CA LEU A 130 -0.50 -6.36 -6.93
C LEU A 130 -0.74 -7.41 -8.02
N PHE A 131 -0.59 -8.66 -7.62
CA PHE A 131 -0.60 -9.80 -8.54
C PHE A 131 -1.84 -10.66 -8.36
N GLU A 132 -2.48 -11.03 -9.47
CA GLU A 132 -3.50 -12.06 -9.46
C GLU A 132 -2.89 -13.40 -9.82
N GLN A 133 -3.07 -14.39 -8.95
CA GLN A 133 -2.64 -15.75 -9.23
C GLN A 133 -3.25 -16.21 -10.56
N TRP A 134 -2.37 -16.62 -11.50
CA TRP A 134 -2.71 -16.99 -12.88
C TRP A 134 -3.26 -15.86 -13.77
N GLY A 135 -3.52 -14.68 -13.22
CA GLY A 135 -3.99 -13.49 -13.94
C GLY A 135 -2.88 -12.50 -14.30
N GLY A 136 -1.71 -12.62 -13.66
CA GLY A 136 -0.58 -11.72 -13.86
C GLY A 136 -0.60 -10.51 -12.93
N GLU A 137 0.37 -9.63 -13.11
CA GLU A 137 0.44 -8.35 -12.42
C GLU A 137 -0.67 -7.42 -12.91
N ARG A 138 -1.36 -6.77 -11.96
CA ARG A 138 -2.42 -5.79 -12.25
C ARG A 138 -1.94 -4.36 -12.04
N LEU A 139 -1.07 -4.16 -11.06
CA LEU A 139 -0.47 -2.87 -10.73
C LEU A 139 0.87 -3.12 -10.05
N PHE A 140 1.91 -2.50 -10.58
CA PHE A 140 3.19 -2.34 -9.89
C PHE A 140 3.26 -0.96 -9.24
N ILE A 141 3.76 -0.89 -8.01
CA ILE A 141 3.97 0.34 -7.25
C ILE A 141 5.43 0.36 -6.79
N GLY A 142 6.21 1.37 -7.19
CA GLY A 142 7.61 1.45 -6.81
C GLY A 142 8.44 2.19 -7.83
N SER A 143 9.60 1.65 -8.18
CA SER A 143 10.43 2.10 -9.29
C SER A 143 10.21 1.14 -10.47
N PRO A 144 9.33 1.46 -11.44
CA PRO A 144 9.15 0.63 -12.61
C PRO A 144 10.39 0.59 -13.53
N TYR A 145 10.42 -0.41 -14.41
CA TYR A 145 11.59 -0.82 -15.17
C TYR A 145 12.32 0.33 -15.89
N GLY A 146 13.61 0.50 -15.59
CA GLY A 146 14.53 1.36 -16.34
C GLY A 146 14.32 2.86 -16.13
N GLN A 147 13.78 3.28 -14.99
CA GLN A 147 13.65 4.68 -14.58
C GLN A 147 14.11 4.91 -13.14
N ASP A 148 14.56 6.12 -12.82
CA ASP A 148 15.06 6.50 -11.49
C ASP A 148 14.02 7.23 -10.63
N TRP A 149 12.75 7.22 -11.07
CA TRP A 149 11.65 7.90 -10.39
C TRP A 149 10.68 6.89 -9.79
N TRP A 150 10.06 7.29 -8.68
CA TRP A 150 8.94 6.57 -8.10
C TRP A 150 7.70 6.71 -8.99
N GLY A 151 6.91 5.65 -9.09
CA GLY A 151 5.76 5.61 -9.97
C GLY A 151 4.94 4.34 -9.86
N VAL A 152 4.03 4.19 -10.81
CA VAL A 152 3.17 3.02 -10.97
C VAL A 152 3.20 2.53 -12.41
N ASP A 153 3.08 1.21 -12.58
CA ASP A 153 2.95 0.57 -13.89
C ASP A 153 1.70 -0.32 -13.91
N LEU A 154 0.95 -0.23 -15.01
CA LEU A 154 -0.22 -1.07 -15.29
C LEU A 154 0.20 -2.12 -16.33
N SER A 155 1.20 -2.90 -15.92
CA SER A 155 1.93 -3.95 -16.64
C SER A 155 1.43 -4.19 -18.06
N PHE A 156 2.19 -3.69 -19.04
CA PHE A 156 2.02 -3.95 -20.47
C PHE A 156 0.78 -3.34 -21.15
N VAL A 157 -0.02 -2.54 -20.44
CA VAL A 157 -1.18 -1.85 -21.04
C VAL A 157 -0.83 -0.41 -21.43
N LEU A 158 -0.03 0.30 -20.63
CA LEU A 158 0.30 1.70 -20.83
C LEU A 158 1.77 1.98 -20.49
N THR A 159 2.27 3.13 -20.95
CA THR A 159 3.52 3.70 -20.44
C THR A 159 3.37 3.91 -18.93
N PRO A 160 4.36 3.52 -18.10
CA PRO A 160 4.26 3.73 -16.67
C PRO A 160 4.16 5.23 -16.34
N THR A 161 3.54 5.53 -15.20
CA THR A 161 3.35 6.90 -14.73
C THR A 161 4.27 7.19 -13.56
N TRP A 162 4.97 8.32 -13.64
CA TRP A 162 6.02 8.69 -12.69
C TRP A 162 5.64 9.92 -11.89
N VAL A 163 6.16 10.02 -10.68
CA VAL A 163 6.16 11.24 -9.88
C VAL A 163 7.47 11.97 -10.19
N PRO A 164 7.43 13.07 -10.99
CA PRO A 164 8.64 13.74 -11.44
C PRO A 164 9.42 14.35 -10.28
N ASN A 165 10.76 14.46 -10.45
CA ASN A 165 11.69 14.98 -9.45
C ASN A 165 11.77 14.16 -8.15
N THR A 166 11.43 12.88 -8.22
CA THR A 166 11.73 11.92 -7.17
C THR A 166 13.04 11.19 -7.48
N ASP A 167 13.58 10.44 -6.52
CA ASP A 167 14.78 9.62 -6.69
C ASP A 167 14.53 8.29 -5.96
N CYS A 168 14.50 7.18 -6.70
CA CYS A 168 14.26 5.88 -6.10
C CYS A 168 15.46 5.29 -5.37
N GLY A 169 16.65 5.85 -5.53
CA GLY A 169 17.82 5.54 -4.70
C GLY A 169 17.78 6.16 -3.30
N LEU A 170 16.83 7.08 -3.05
CA LEU A 170 16.57 7.64 -1.74
C LEU A 170 15.35 6.98 -1.11
N GLN A 171 15.46 6.63 0.17
CA GLN A 171 14.33 6.11 0.92
C GLN A 171 13.17 7.10 0.92
N ALA A 172 11.97 6.62 0.58
CA ALA A 172 10.75 7.39 0.59
C ALA A 172 9.57 6.58 1.14
N ARG A 173 8.52 7.28 1.57
CA ARG A 173 7.23 6.64 1.86
C ARG A 173 6.33 6.77 0.65
N LEU A 174 6.00 5.65 0.04
CA LEU A 174 5.07 5.61 -1.07
C LEU A 174 3.66 5.49 -0.51
N VAL A 175 2.76 6.38 -0.94
CA VAL A 175 1.33 6.34 -0.59
C VAL A 175 0.51 6.25 -1.86
N VAL A 176 -0.26 5.19 -2.01
CA VAL A 176 -1.12 4.95 -3.17
C VAL A 176 -2.57 4.89 -2.72
N ARG A 177 -3.43 5.60 -3.44
CA ARG A 177 -4.88 5.50 -3.35
C ARG A 177 -5.40 4.86 -4.64
N ILE A 178 -6.20 3.82 -4.48
CA ILE A 178 -6.94 3.17 -5.55
C ILE A 178 -8.42 3.39 -5.29
N ASP A 179 -9.10 4.09 -6.19
CA ASP A 179 -10.56 4.14 -6.22
C ASP A 179 -11.06 3.14 -7.24
N PHE A 180 -11.79 2.14 -6.75
CA PHE A 180 -12.46 1.16 -7.58
C PHE A 180 -13.75 1.77 -8.08
N LEU A 181 -13.83 2.05 -9.38
CA LEU A 181 -14.96 2.75 -9.98
C LEU A 181 -15.78 1.78 -10.83
N PRO A 182 -17.07 2.05 -11.07
CA PRO A 182 -17.79 1.36 -12.13
C PRO A 182 -17.12 1.64 -13.48
N GLY A 183 -16.28 0.71 -13.94
CA GLY A 183 -15.44 0.85 -15.14
C GLY A 183 -13.96 0.95 -14.82
N ASP A 184 -13.32 2.04 -15.26
CA ASP A 184 -11.87 2.22 -15.09
C ASP A 184 -11.53 2.70 -13.68
N ASP A 185 -10.66 1.96 -13.01
CA ASP A 185 -10.16 2.32 -11.70
C ASP A 185 -9.24 3.54 -11.77
N ARG A 186 -9.20 4.31 -10.68
CA ARG A 186 -8.33 5.47 -10.55
C ARG A 186 -7.24 5.24 -9.54
N VAL A 187 -6.00 5.24 -10.01
CA VAL A 187 -4.80 5.17 -9.17
C VAL A 187 -4.18 6.55 -9.01
N ARG A 188 -3.79 6.90 -7.78
CA ARG A 188 -3.03 8.11 -7.45
C ARG A 188 -1.93 7.77 -6.47
N MET A 189 -0.75 8.33 -6.69
CA MET A 189 0.42 8.08 -5.87
C MET A 189 1.02 9.40 -5.37
N TRP A 190 1.56 9.36 -4.17
CA TRP A 190 2.36 10.39 -3.53
C TRP A 190 3.64 9.77 -2.97
N VAL A 191 4.67 10.61 -2.88
CA VAL A 191 6.01 10.31 -2.34
C VAL A 191 6.33 11.35 -1.28
#